data_AF-A0A250VQ20-F1
#
_entry.id   AF-A0A250VQ20-F1
#
_cell.length_a   1.000
_cell.length_b   1.000
_cell.length_c   1.000
_cell.angle_alpha   90.00
_cell.angle_beta   90.00
_cell.angle_gamma   90.00
#
_symmetry.space_group_name_H-M   'P 1'
#
loop_
_entity.id
_entity.type
_entity.pdbx_description
1 polymer ?
#
loop_
_entity_poly.entity_id
_entity_poly.type
_entity_poly.pdbx_seq_one_letter_code
_entity_poly.pdbx_strand_id
1 'polypeptide(L)' 'MTAAALGAFIVFEDEAGFSMTPSRARTWGRRGHAPVVRVRGRSWRRWSIAAMCCYRPGEVSRLVHRSGTILPNSLCGTDH' A
#
# COMPACT_ATOMS: atom_id res chain seq x y z
N MET A 1 -3.01 33.10 -10.13
CA MET A 1 -2.06 33.04 -8.99
C MET A 1 -1.59 31.60 -8.84
N THR A 2 -0.32 31.36 -8.52
CA THR A 2 0.23 30.01 -8.29
C THR A 2 0.08 29.61 -6.82
N ALA A 3 0.14 28.31 -6.51
CA ALA A 3 0.12 27.83 -5.12
C ALA A 3 1.24 28.47 -4.27
N ALA A 4 2.41 28.68 -4.87
CA ALA A 4 3.53 29.38 -4.22
C ALA A 4 3.18 30.85 -3.86
N ALA A 5 2.52 31.58 -4.77
CA ALA A 5 2.11 32.96 -4.51
C ALA A 5 1.03 33.08 -3.42
N LEU A 6 0.25 32.01 -3.21
CA LEU A 6 -0.79 31.94 -2.19
C LEU A 6 -0.30 31.38 -0.84
N GLY A 7 0.96 30.94 -0.74
CA GLY A 7 1.43 30.21 0.41
C GLY A 7 0.64 28.92 0.66
N ALA A 8 0.10 28.30 -0.39
CA ALA A 8 -0.71 27.10 -0.31
C ALA A 8 0.13 25.82 -0.42
N PHE A 9 -0.43 24.70 0.05
CA PHE A 9 0.11 23.37 -0.19
C PHE A 9 -0.36 22.83 -1.54
N ILE A 10 0.51 22.08 -2.20
CA ILE A 10 0.15 21.14 -3.25
C ILE A 10 0.11 19.76 -2.61
N VAL A 11 -1.00 19.05 -2.76
CA VAL A 11 -1.21 17.72 -2.17
C VAL A 11 -1.50 16.72 -3.29
N PHE A 12 -0.80 15.59 -3.26
CA PHE A 12 -1.08 14.43 -4.11
C PHE A 12 -1.57 13.28 -3.23
N GLU A 13 -2.73 12.72 -3.57
CA GLU A 13 -3.31 11.58 -2.85
C GLU A 13 -3.27 10.32 -3.71
N ASP A 14 -2.99 9.17 -3.08
CA ASP A 14 -3.02 7.86 -3.75
C ASP A 14 -3.37 6.73 -2.76
N GLU A 15 -3.86 5.62 -3.30
CA GLU A 15 -4.10 4.38 -2.57
C GLU A 15 -3.24 3.24 -3.13
N ALA A 16 -2.57 2.50 -2.25
CA ALA A 16 -1.85 1.28 -2.60
C ALA A 16 -2.34 0.08 -1.79
N GLY A 17 -2.58 -1.04 -2.47
CA GLY A 17 -2.92 -2.33 -1.88
C GLY A 17 -1.82 -3.36 -2.05
N PHE A 18 -1.47 -4.10 -0.99
CA PHE A 18 -0.54 -5.23 -1.08
C PHE A 18 -1.05 -6.49 -0.35
N SER A 19 -0.74 -7.66 -0.92
CA SER A 19 -1.03 -8.94 -0.29
C SER A 19 0.05 -9.28 0.74
N MET A 20 -0.34 -9.75 1.93
CA MET A 20 0.63 -10.34 2.88
C MET A 20 1.14 -11.71 2.42
N THR A 21 0.52 -12.31 1.40
CA THR A 21 1.01 -13.56 0.83
C THR A 21 2.23 -13.23 -0.03
N PRO A 22 3.44 -13.70 0.30
CA PRO A 22 4.61 -13.41 -0.50
C PRO A 22 4.40 -13.94 -1.93
N SER A 23 4.61 -13.07 -2.92
CA SER A 23 4.44 -13.38 -4.35
C SER A 23 5.39 -14.46 -4.87
N ARG A 24 6.39 -14.84 -4.06
CA ARG A 24 7.41 -15.81 -4.41
C ARG A 24 7.79 -16.63 -3.17
N ALA A 25 7.51 -17.93 -3.18
CA ALA A 25 8.18 -18.85 -2.28
C ALA A 25 9.57 -19.17 -2.85
N ARG A 26 10.64 -18.80 -2.16
CA ARG A 26 11.98 -19.34 -2.46
C ARG A 26 12.11 -20.68 -1.74
N THR A 27 12.14 -21.77 -2.49
CA THR A 27 12.36 -23.10 -1.93
C THR A 27 13.68 -23.67 -2.39
N TRP A 28 14.55 -23.97 -1.43
CA TRP A 28 15.74 -24.77 -1.66
C TRP A 28 15.32 -26.24 -1.71
N GLY A 29 15.62 -26.92 -2.82
CA GLY A 29 15.33 -28.33 -3.04
C GLY A 29 16.57 -29.07 -3.53
N ARG A 30 16.61 -30.39 -3.35
CA ARG A 30 17.70 -31.22 -3.92
C ARG A 30 17.70 -31.09 -5.44
N ARG A 31 18.88 -30.92 -6.04
CA ARG A 31 19.04 -30.85 -7.51
C ARG A 31 18.39 -32.08 -8.15
N GLY A 32 17.53 -31.87 -9.14
CA GLY A 32 16.80 -32.94 -9.84
C GLY A 32 15.45 -33.34 -9.22
N HIS A 33 15.04 -32.75 -8.09
CA HIS A 33 13.72 -32.99 -7.48
C HIS A 33 12.88 -31.71 -7.46
N ALA A 34 11.67 -31.77 -8.01
CA ALA A 34 10.73 -30.66 -7.97
C ALA A 34 10.30 -30.39 -6.51
N PRO A 35 10.54 -29.18 -5.96
CA PRO A 35 10.09 -28.85 -4.62
C PRO A 35 8.57 -28.67 -4.60
N VAL A 36 7.90 -29.32 -3.64
CA VAL A 36 6.45 -29.15 -3.42
C VAL A 36 6.24 -28.08 -2.35
N VAL A 37 5.71 -26.93 -2.76
CA VAL A 37 5.38 -25.83 -1.84
C VAL A 37 3.90 -25.88 -1.51
N ARG A 38 3.57 -26.22 -0.27
CA ARG A 38 2.19 -26.11 0.22
C ARG A 38 1.96 -24.70 0.74
N VAL A 39 1.27 -23.88 -0.04
CA VAL A 39 0.76 -22.59 0.43
C VAL A 39 -0.61 -22.81 1.06
N ARG A 40 -0.83 -22.24 2.24
CA ARG A 40 -2.15 -22.26 2.88
C ARG A 40 -3.01 -21.24 2.11
N GLY A 41 -3.88 -21.70 1.23
CA GLY A 41 -4.67 -20.87 0.29
C GLY A 41 -5.74 -19.96 0.91
N ARG A 42 -5.54 -19.47 2.14
CA ARG A 42 -6.57 -18.74 2.89
C ARG A 42 -6.01 -17.72 3.89
N SER A 43 -5.04 -16.91 3.47
CA SER A 43 -4.83 -15.60 4.09
C SER A 43 -4.90 -14.53 3.01
N TRP A 44 -6.11 -14.27 2.53
CA TRP A 44 -6.42 -13.10 1.72
C TRP A 44 -6.45 -11.84 2.60
N ARG A 45 -5.47 -11.69 3.50
CA ARG A 45 -5.28 -10.46 4.25
C ARG A 45 -4.52 -9.54 3.31
N ARG A 46 -5.25 -8.65 2.65
CA ARG A 46 -4.65 -7.52 1.94
C ARG A 46 -4.52 -6.38 2.91
N TRP A 47 -3.45 -5.63 2.77
CA TRP A 47 -3.29 -4.33 3.40
C TRP A 47 -3.59 -3.27 2.35
N SER A 48 -4.32 -2.24 2.74
CA SER A 48 -4.43 -1.00 1.98
C SER A 48 -3.78 0.13 2.77
N ILE A 49 -3.16 1.04 2.05
CA ILE A 49 -2.67 2.32 2.55
C ILE A 49 -3.24 3.41 1.65
N ALA A 50 -3.87 4.41 2.26
CA ALA A 50 -4.17 5.68 1.63
C ALA A 50 -3.18 6.71 2.15
N ALA A 51 -2.56 7.48 1.26
CA ALA A 51 -1.52 8.43 1.63
C ALA A 51 -1.62 9.75 0.84
N MET A 52 -1.10 10.80 1.45
CA MET A 52 -1.02 12.14 0.88
C MET A 52 0.41 12.66 0.99
N CYS A 53 0.96 13.12 -0.13
CA CYS A 53 2.24 13.82 -0.20
C CYS A 53 1.99 15.33 -0.30
N CYS A 54 2.39 16.08 0.72
CA CYS A 54 2.15 17.52 0.84
C CYS A 54 3.43 18.32 0.60
N TYR A 55 3.38 19.28 -0.32
CA TYR A 55 4.49 20.14 -0.72
C TYR A 55 4.15 21.62 -0.57
N ARG A 56 5.05 22.38 0.05
CA ARG A 56 5.00 23.83 0.10
C ARG A 56 6.42 24.40 0.01
N PRO A 57 6.68 25.44 -0.80
CA PRO A 57 8.00 26.06 -0.87
C PRO A 57 8.50 26.52 0.50
N GLY A 58 9.75 26.19 0.83
CA GLY A 58 10.37 26.56 2.11
C GLY A 58 10.00 25.66 3.30
N GLU A 59 9.11 24.69 3.12
CA GLU A 59 8.80 23.67 4.13
C GLU A 59 9.31 22.28 3.72
N VAL A 60 9.61 21.45 4.72
CA VAL A 60 9.90 20.03 4.49
C VAL A 60 8.63 19.33 4.02
N SER A 61 8.76 18.49 2.98
CA SER A 61 7.64 17.69 2.47
C SER A 61 7.10 16.75 3.54
N ARG A 62 5.78 16.56 3.56
CA ARG A 62 5.10 15.72 4.57
C ARG A 62 4.39 14.57 3.90
N LEU A 63 4.51 13.37 4.49
CA LEU A 63 3.74 12.19 4.13
C LEU A 63 2.77 11.88 5.26
N VAL A 64 1.47 11.96 4.98
CA VAL A 64 0.42 11.56 5.92
C VAL A 64 -0.24 10.31 5.36
N HIS A 65 -0.37 9.26 6.15
CA HIS A 65 -0.96 8.00 5.68
C HIS A 65 -1.86 7.35 6.71
N ARG A 66 -2.83 6.58 6.21
CA ARG A 66 -3.64 5.64 6.99
C ARG A 66 -3.53 4.26 6.36
N SER A 67 -3.17 3.28 7.16
CA SER A 67 -3.07 1.88 6.73
C SER A 67 -4.06 1.00 7.47
N GLY A 68 -4.61 0.00 6.79
CA GLY A 68 -5.55 -0.94 7.38
C GLY A 68 -5.55 -2.29 6.67
N THR A 69 -6.04 -3.31 7.36
CA THR A 69 -6.33 -4.60 6.73
C THR A 69 -7.65 -4.49 5.98
N ILE A 70 -7.65 -4.82 4.69
CA ILE A 70 -8.89 -5.01 3.91
C ILE A 70 -9.49 -6.34 4.36
N LEU A 71 -10.66 -6.27 4.99
CA LEU A 71 -11.43 -7.45 5.35
C LEU A 71 -12.19 -7.95 4.12
N PRO A 72 -12.45 -9.27 4.00
CA PRO A 72 -13.03 -9.86 2.79
C PRO A 72 -14.41 -9.32 2.37
N ASN A 73 -15.08 -8.50 3.18
CA ASN A 73 -16.34 -7.80 2.85
C ASN A 73 -16.32 -6.30 3.21
N SER A 74 -15.16 -5.71 3.52
CA SER A 74 -15.09 -4.25 3.70
C SER A 74 -14.98 -3.61 2.32
N LEU A 75 -16.13 -3.18 1.78
CA LEU A 75 -16.14 -2.24 0.67
C LEU A 75 -15.35 -1.00 1.11
N CYS A 76 -14.27 -0.71 0.41
CA CYS A 76 -13.60 0.58 0.48
C CYS A 76 -14.62 1.61 -0.04
N GLY A 77 -15.39 2.21 0.87
CA GLY A 77 -16.47 3.14 0.51
C GLY A 77 -17.53 3.26 1.60
N THR A 78 -17.19 3.95 2.70
CA THR A 78 -18.10 4.62 3.66
C THR A 78 -17.21 5.66 4.36
N ASP A 79 -17.40 6.97 4.35
CA ASP A 79 -18.52 7.84 3.98
C ASP A 79 -17.96 9.18 3.45
N HIS A 80 -18.83 9.94 2.79
CA HIS A 80 -18.62 11.32 2.31
C HIS A 80 -18.16 12.30 3.38
#